data_AF-A0A7J4GF63-F1
#
_entry.id   AF-A0A7J4GF63-F1
#
_cell.length_a   1.000
_cell.length_b   1.000
_cell.length_c   1.000
_cell.angle_alpha   90.00
_cell.angle_beta   90.00
_cell.angle_gamma   90.00
#
_symmetry.space_group_name_H-M   'P 1'
#
loop_
_entity.id
_entity.type
_entity.pdbx_description
1 polymer ?
#
loop_
_entity_poly.entity_id
_entity_poly.type
_entity_poly.pdbx_seq_one_letter_code
_entity_poly.pdbx_strand_id
1 'polypeptide(L)'
;MSKSKRDFGDMVDDIIDNPAYEMLGGYHIFLRRIAIPIILLLIAMVVYDLTKNQLATGIITGLALGPVLGLERALAEWQIRK
;
A
#
# COMPACT_ATOMS: atom_id res chain seq x y z
N MET A 1 -22.03 -12.07 29.97
CA MET A 1 -21.22 -12.25 28.74
C MET A 1 -19.77 -11.97 29.10
N SER A 2 -18.94 -13.02 29.21
CA SER A 2 -17.53 -12.89 29.60
C SER A 2 -16.74 -12.25 28.47
N LYS A 3 -16.02 -11.16 28.78
CA LYS A 3 -15.16 -10.42 27.86
C LYS A 3 -13.91 -11.27 27.62
N SER A 4 -13.96 -12.17 26.64
CA SER A 4 -12.83 -13.03 26.28
C SER A 4 -11.63 -12.16 25.90
N LYS A 5 -10.52 -12.32 26.61
CA LYS A 5 -9.22 -11.81 26.19
C LYS A 5 -8.86 -12.58 24.93
N ARG A 6 -8.98 -11.95 23.76
CA ARG A 6 -8.51 -12.52 22.48
C ARG A 6 -7.07 -12.96 22.68
N ASP A 7 -6.82 -14.25 22.48
CA ASP A 7 -5.48 -14.81 22.60
C ASP A 7 -4.64 -14.37 21.40
N PHE A 8 -3.32 -14.36 21.53
CA PHE A 8 -2.44 -14.06 20.40
C PHE A 8 -2.63 -15.08 19.27
N GLY A 9 -2.95 -16.33 19.62
CA GLY A 9 -3.34 -17.37 18.68
C GLY A 9 -4.54 -16.97 17.83
N ASP A 10 -5.63 -16.51 18.46
CA ASP A 10 -6.84 -16.06 17.73
C ASP A 10 -6.52 -14.89 16.78
N MET A 11 -5.61 -13.99 17.18
CA MET A 11 -5.21 -12.86 16.34
C MET A 11 -4.31 -13.27 15.17
N VAL A 12 -3.53 -14.34 15.34
CA VAL A 12 -2.70 -14.92 14.27
C VAL A 12 -3.56 -15.72 13.30
N ASP A 13 -4.49 -16.52 13.79
CA ASP A 13 -5.46 -17.25 12.97
C ASP A 13 -6.32 -16.26 12.16
N ASP A 14 -6.80 -15.17 12.77
CA ASP A 14 -7.51 -14.09 12.06
C ASP A 14 -6.66 -13.42 10.96
N ILE A 15 -5.33 -13.40 11.08
CA ILE A 15 -4.42 -12.84 10.07
C ILE A 15 -4.13 -13.86 8.96
N ILE A 16 -4.01 -15.14 9.30
CA ILE A 16 -3.75 -16.24 8.37
C ILE A 16 -5.01 -16.54 7.53
N ASP A 17 -6.18 -16.58 8.16
CA ASP A 17 -7.47 -16.84 7.51
C ASP A 17 -8.07 -15.59 6.84
N ASN A 18 -7.38 -14.45 6.88
CA ASN A 18 -7.87 -13.24 6.21
C ASN A 18 -7.73 -13.39 4.68
N PRO A 19 -8.86 -13.46 3.93
CA PRO A 19 -8.85 -13.69 2.49
C PRO A 19 -8.10 -12.60 1.70
N ALA A 20 -7.86 -11.44 2.31
CA ALA A 20 -6.99 -10.39 1.77
C ALA A 20 -5.55 -10.84 1.46
N TYR A 21 -5.04 -11.85 2.17
CA TYR A 21 -3.69 -12.40 1.96
C TYR A 21 -3.65 -13.56 0.95
N GLU A 22 -4.80 -14.17 0.64
CA GLU A 22 -4.93 -15.26 -0.33
C GLU A 22 -5.16 -14.79 -1.77
N MET A 23 -5.65 -13.56 -2.01
CA MET A 23 -6.01 -13.11 -3.38
C MET A 23 -4.84 -13.13 -4.39
N LEU A 24 -3.58 -13.16 -3.94
CA LEU A 24 -2.37 -13.34 -4.78
C LEU A 24 -1.40 -14.40 -4.21
N GLY A 25 -1.86 -15.31 -3.34
CA GLY A 25 -1.03 -16.36 -2.75
C GLY A 25 0.15 -15.85 -1.91
N GLY A 26 -0.04 -14.80 -1.11
CA GLY A 26 1.02 -14.20 -0.28
C GLY A 26 1.97 -13.22 -0.99
N TYR A 27 1.93 -13.12 -2.33
CA TYR A 27 2.77 -12.17 -3.10
C TYR A 27 2.34 -10.71 -2.99
N HIS A 28 1.18 -10.41 -2.42
CA HIS A 28 0.64 -9.05 -2.32
C HIS A 28 1.60 -8.07 -1.62
N ILE A 29 2.28 -8.52 -0.56
CA ILE A 29 3.25 -7.70 0.18
C ILE A 29 4.48 -7.38 -0.69
N PHE A 30 4.94 -8.36 -1.47
CA PHE A 30 6.09 -8.21 -2.36
C PHE A 30 5.75 -7.27 -3.54
N LEU A 31 4.61 -7.51 -4.19
CA LEU A 31 4.12 -6.67 -5.28
C LEU A 31 3.90 -5.23 -4.82
N ARG A 32 3.35 -5.02 -3.62
CA ARG A 32 3.18 -3.69 -3.03
C ARG A 32 4.51 -2.96 -2.81
N ARG A 33 5.53 -3.66 -2.30
CA ARG A 33 6.87 -3.09 -2.08
C ARG A 33 7.59 -2.72 -3.37
N ILE A 34 7.20 -3.29 -4.51
CA ILE A 34 7.75 -2.99 -5.84
C ILE A 34 6.89 -1.94 -6.57
N ALA A 35 5.56 -2.05 -6.47
CA ALA A 35 4.63 -1.15 -7.16
C ALA A 35 4.73 0.28 -6.63
N ILE A 36 4.80 0.49 -5.31
CA ILE A 36 4.91 1.83 -4.71
C ILE A 36 6.14 2.59 -5.24
N PRO A 37 7.38 2.05 -5.15
CA PRO A 37 8.54 2.77 -5.68
C PRO A 37 8.49 2.95 -7.19
N ILE A 38 7.96 2.00 -7.97
CA ILE A 38 7.77 2.17 -9.42
C ILE A 38 6.84 3.35 -9.72
N ILE A 39 5.67 3.40 -9.06
CA ILE A 39 4.69 4.48 -9.25
C ILE A 39 5.30 5.84 -8.90
N LEU A 40 6.02 5.92 -7.78
CA LEU A 40 6.69 7.16 -7.37
C LEU A 40 7.79 7.58 -8.35
N LEU A 41 8.52 6.62 -8.92
CA LEU A 41 9.55 6.88 -9.92
C LEU A 41 8.91 7.41 -11.21
N LEU A 42 7.79 6.83 -11.65
CA LEU A 42 7.02 7.33 -12.78
C LEU A 42 6.50 8.75 -12.54
N ILE A 43 5.96 9.03 -11.34
CA ILE A 43 5.55 10.38 -10.95
C ILE A 43 6.74 11.34 -11.00
N ALA A 44 7.89 10.95 -10.43
CA ALA A 44 9.09 11.76 -10.45
C ALA A 44 9.58 12.06 -11.88
N MET A 45 9.54 11.08 -12.78
CA MET A 45 9.91 11.28 -14.19
C MET A 45 8.99 12.28 -14.88
N VAL A 46 7.66 12.17 -14.70
CA VAL A 46 6.69 13.10 -15.27
C VAL A 46 6.87 14.51 -14.69
N VAL A 47 7.02 14.62 -13.38
CA VAL A 47 7.20 15.92 -12.71
C VAL A 47 8.52 16.55 -13.13
N TYR A 48 9.59 15.78 -13.27
CA TYR A 48 10.87 16.27 -13.76
C TYR A 48 10.76 16.76 -15.20
N ASP A 49 10.06 16.04 -16.05
CA ASP A 49 9.86 16.45 -17.43
C ASP A 49 9.11 17.78 -17.54
N LEU A 50 8.11 18.00 -16.68
CA LEU A 50 7.31 19.23 -16.63
C LEU A 50 8.04 20.41 -15.99
N THR A 51 8.73 20.18 -14.87
CA THR A 51 9.36 21.27 -14.09
C THR A 51 10.77 21.58 -14.54
N LYS A 52 11.47 20.62 -15.16
CA LYS A 52 12.92 20.63 -15.45
C LYS A 52 13.79 21.02 -14.25
N ASN A 53 13.26 20.91 -13.02
CA ASN A 53 13.89 21.37 -11.80
C ASN A 53 13.91 20.21 -10.78
N GLN A 54 15.12 19.82 -10.38
CA GLN A 54 15.33 18.70 -9.46
C GLN A 54 14.73 18.94 -8.07
N LEU A 55 14.77 20.18 -7.57
CA LEU A 55 14.28 20.54 -6.25
C LEU A 55 12.74 20.52 -6.23
N ALA A 56 12.10 21.10 -7.24
CA ALA A 56 10.64 21.04 -7.40
C ALA A 56 10.15 19.59 -7.56
N THR A 57 10.89 18.77 -8.32
CA THR A 57 10.57 17.36 -8.52
C THR A 57 10.61 16.59 -7.20
N GLY A 58 11.65 16.78 -6.39
CA GLY A 58 11.78 16.12 -5.10
C GLY A 58 10.64 16.48 -4.14
N ILE A 59 10.27 17.77 -4.07
CA ILE A 59 9.17 18.24 -3.22
C ILE A 59 7.83 17.64 -3.66
N ILE A 60 7.49 17.72 -4.95
CA ILE A 60 6.20 17.26 -5.46
C ILE A 60 6.09 15.74 -5.35
N THR A 61 7.15 15.00 -5.69
CA THR A 61 7.16 13.53 -5.56
C THR A 61 7.09 13.11 -4.09
N GLY A 62 7.78 13.82 -3.19
CA GLY A 62 7.73 13.58 -1.76
C GLY A 62 6.32 13.81 -1.18
N LEU A 63 5.60 14.84 -1.65
CA LEU A 63 4.21 15.07 -1.28
C LEU A 63 3.27 13.99 -1.85
N ALA A 64 3.59 13.43 -3.02
CA ALA A 64 2.81 12.37 -3.65
C ALA A 64 2.90 11.02 -2.91
N LEU A 65 3.88 10.81 -2.02
CA LEU A 65 4.00 9.60 -1.19
C LEU A 65 2.71 9.31 -0.41
N GLY A 66 2.14 10.32 0.26
CA GLY A 66 0.94 10.16 1.07
C GLY A 66 -0.26 9.67 0.26
N PRO A 67 -0.66 10.39 -0.81
CA PRO A 67 -1.73 9.98 -1.71
C PRO A 67 -1.51 8.60 -2.35
N VAL A 68 -0.29 8.27 -2.79
CA VAL A 68 0.01 6.96 -3.38
C VAL A 68 -0.21 5.82 -2.37
N LEU A 69 0.23 5.99 -1.13
CA LEU A 69 -0.01 5.02 -0.06
C LEU A 69 -1.49 4.92 0.33
N GLY A 70 -2.21 6.05 0.31
CA GLY A 70 -3.65 6.09 0.59
C GLY A 70 -4.48 5.38 -0.47
N LEU A 71 -4.17 5.61 -1.75
CA LEU A 71 -4.84 4.96 -2.88
C LEU A 71 -4.59 3.45 -2.87
N GLU A 72 -3.36 3.02 -2.58
CA GLU A 72 -3.04 1.60 -2.46
C GLU A 72 -3.87 0.91 -1.37
N ARG A 73 -4.02 1.55 -0.20
CA ARG A 73 -4.89 1.04 0.87
C ARG A 73 -6.36 1.01 0.46
N ALA A 74 -6.86 2.06 -0.18
CA ALA A 74 -8.25 2.12 -0.63
C ALA A 74 -8.57 1.04 -1.68
N LEU A 75 -7.64 0.78 -2.60
CA LEU A 75 -7.77 -0.29 -3.59
C LEU A 75 -7.76 -1.67 -2.93
N ALA A 76 -6.86 -1.90 -1.97
CA ALA A 76 -6.81 -3.13 -1.21
C ALA A 76 -8.13 -3.36 -0.43
N GLU A 77 -8.64 -2.33 0.25
CA GLU A 77 -9.92 -2.40 0.96
C GLU A 77 -11.10 -2.67 0.00
N TRP A 78 -11.07 -2.10 -1.20
CA TRP A 78 -12.11 -2.34 -2.21
C TRP A 78 -12.06 -3.76 -2.77
N GLN A 79 -10.87 -4.34 -2.95
CA GLN A 79 -10.70 -5.72 -3.38
C GLN A 79 -11.20 -6.71 -2.31
N ILE A 80 -11.01 -6.42 -1.03
CA ILE A 80 -11.48 -7.27 0.09
C ILE A 80 -13.01 -7.24 0.23
N ARG A 81 -13.65 -6.11 -0.09
CA ARG A 81 -15.10 -5.93 0.00
C ARG A 81 -15.88 -6.56 -1.16
N LYS A 82 -15.20 -7.03 -2.20
CA LYS A 82 -15.79 -7.56 -3.43
C LYS A 82 -15.67 -9.07 -3.47
#